data_AF-A0A958UL07-F1
#
_entry.id   AF-A0A958UL07-F1
#
_cell.length_a   1.000
_cell.length_b   1.000
_cell.length_c   1.000
_cell.angle_alpha   90.00
_cell.angle_beta   90.00
_cell.angle_gamma   90.00
#
_symmetry.space_group_name_H-M   'P 1'
#
loop_
_entity.id
_entity.type
_entity.pdbx_description
1 polymer ?
#
loop_
_entity_poly.entity_id
_entity_poly.type
_entity_poly.pdbx_seq_one_letter_code
_entity_poly.pdbx_strand_id
1 'polypeptide(L)'
;YVVAECKFHSEEGRNCDVKVPLYIHSRYHDILNFYGEENHAEKPNEGWVVTNTRFTEDALKYGKCVGLYLLSWDYPIGNGIKDRIDHLGLYPITVSTLLSQREKQFLLSRDVVLCKQLINDVFYLDHLGISEKRKERILTEIKTLCKNN
;
A
#
# COMPACT_ATOMS: atom_id res chain seq x y z
N TYR A 1 -19.32 1.11 0.02
CA TYR A 1 -17.92 1.41 0.41
C TYR A 1 -17.04 0.19 0.09
N VAL A 2 -15.71 0.36 0.03
CA VAL A 2 -14.80 -0.74 -0.32
C VAL A 2 -14.34 -1.49 0.94
N VAL A 3 -14.33 -2.83 0.88
CA VAL A 3 -13.64 -3.67 1.86
C VAL A 3 -12.35 -4.16 1.22
N ALA A 4 -11.20 -3.73 1.75
CA ALA A 4 -9.89 -4.12 1.23
C ALA A 4 -9.08 -4.87 2.29
N GLU A 5 -8.54 -6.03 1.91
CA GLU A 5 -7.57 -6.75 2.73
C GLU A 5 -6.17 -6.70 2.09
N CYS A 6 -5.19 -6.26 2.88
CA CYS A 6 -3.79 -6.18 2.48
C CYS A 6 -3.03 -7.42 2.95
N LYS A 7 -2.59 -8.26 2.01
CA LYS A 7 -1.71 -9.40 2.28
C LYS A 7 -0.26 -9.04 1.94
N PHE A 8 0.49 -8.63 2.94
CA PHE A 8 1.91 -8.31 2.79
C PHE A 8 2.80 -9.57 2.89
N HIS A 9 3.87 -9.59 2.10
CA HIS A 9 4.96 -10.57 2.18
C HIS A 9 6.31 -9.85 2.28
N SER A 10 7.13 -10.27 3.25
CA SER A 10 8.50 -9.74 3.44
C SER A 10 9.53 -10.39 2.51
N GLU A 11 9.24 -11.57 1.98
CA GLU A 11 10.12 -12.34 1.11
C GLU A 11 9.88 -11.98 -0.36
N GLU A 12 10.96 -11.63 -1.06
CA GLU A 12 10.92 -11.42 -2.50
C GLU A 12 10.62 -12.74 -3.23
N GLY A 13 9.83 -12.67 -4.31
CA GLY A 13 9.48 -13.83 -5.14
C GLY A 13 8.31 -14.68 -4.64
N ARG A 14 7.79 -14.41 -3.43
CA ARG A 14 6.59 -15.11 -2.94
C ARG A 14 5.32 -14.53 -3.57
N ASN A 15 4.65 -15.33 -4.40
CA ASN A 15 3.36 -14.96 -4.97
C ASN A 15 2.21 -15.27 -4.00
N CYS A 16 1.19 -14.41 -4.01
CA CYS A 16 -0.12 -14.70 -3.41
C CYS A 16 -0.82 -15.77 -4.25
N ASP A 17 -0.91 -16.98 -3.71
CA ASP A 17 -1.63 -18.09 -4.31
C ASP A 17 -3.15 -17.96 -4.17
N VAL A 18 -3.89 -18.89 -4.77
CA VAL A 18 -5.37 -18.87 -4.80
C VAL A 18 -6.02 -18.98 -3.42
N LYS A 19 -5.32 -19.45 -2.38
CA LYS A 19 -5.89 -19.57 -1.03
C LYS A 19 -6.19 -18.20 -0.43
N VAL A 20 -5.39 -17.19 -0.78
CA VAL A 20 -5.57 -15.81 -0.30
C VAL A 20 -6.89 -15.21 -0.78
N PRO A 21 -7.20 -15.14 -2.10
CA PRO A 21 -8.49 -14.63 -2.55
C PRO A 21 -9.65 -15.55 -2.19
N LEU A 22 -9.47 -16.88 -2.06
CA LEU A 22 -10.51 -17.77 -1.51
C LEU A 22 -10.92 -17.35 -0.10
N TYR A 23 -9.93 -17.17 0.78
CA TYR A 23 -10.15 -16.75 2.15
C TYR A 23 -10.80 -15.36 2.24
N ILE A 24 -10.28 -14.38 1.48
CA ILE A 24 -10.82 -13.01 1.50
C ILE A 24 -12.24 -12.96 0.90
N HIS A 25 -12.52 -13.74 -0.16
CA HIS A 25 -13.86 -13.86 -0.71
C HIS A 25 -14.86 -14.36 0.34
N SER A 26 -14.50 -15.38 1.13
CA SER A 26 -15.35 -15.88 2.21
C SER A 26 -15.68 -14.78 3.22
N ARG A 27 -14.69 -14.00 3.67
CA ARG A 27 -14.91 -12.91 4.64
C ARG A 27 -15.73 -11.77 4.07
N TYR A 28 -15.48 -11.43 2.81
CA TYR A 28 -16.29 -10.44 2.12
C TYR A 28 -17.75 -10.87 2.03
N HIS A 29 -17.99 -12.15 1.72
CA HIS A 29 -19.33 -12.71 1.68
C HIS A 29 -20.03 -12.70 3.05
N ASP A 30 -19.30 -12.97 4.14
CA ASP A 30 -19.85 -12.85 5.49
C ASP A 30 -20.31 -11.41 5.80
N ILE A 31 -19.53 -10.41 5.38
CA ILE A 31 -19.92 -9.00 5.51
C ILE A 31 -21.15 -8.71 4.66
N LEU A 32 -21.20 -9.18 3.41
CA LEU A 32 -22.37 -8.98 2.54
C LEU A 32 -23.64 -9.63 3.10
N ASN A 33 -23.51 -10.79 3.75
CA ASN A 33 -24.61 -11.50 4.39
C ASN A 33 -25.14 -10.75 5.61
N PHE A 34 -24.27 -10.10 6.39
CA PHE A 34 -24.68 -9.29 7.54
C PHE A 34 -25.65 -8.16 7.14
N TYR A 35 -25.42 -7.52 5.99
CA TYR A 35 -26.31 -6.47 5.48
C TYR A 35 -27.61 -6.99 4.85
N GLY A 36 -27.70 -8.29 4.53
CA GLY A 36 -28.85 -8.88 3.85
C GLY A 36 -29.09 -8.32 2.44
N GLU A 37 -30.32 -8.47 1.94
CA GLU A 37 -30.75 -7.97 0.64
C GLU A 37 -31.39 -6.57 0.70
N GLU A 38 -31.93 -6.14 1.84
CA GLU A 38 -32.73 -4.91 1.91
C GLU A 38 -31.88 -3.63 2.14
N ASN A 39 -30.70 -3.74 2.77
CA ASN A 39 -29.88 -2.59 3.14
C ASN A 39 -28.79 -2.27 2.09
N HIS A 40 -29.21 -1.96 0.86
CA HIS A 40 -28.29 -1.62 -0.23
C HIS A 40 -27.45 -0.36 0.00
N ALA A 41 -27.97 0.64 0.74
CA ALA A 41 -27.29 1.92 0.93
C ALA A 41 -26.02 1.82 1.80
N GLU A 42 -25.98 0.85 2.72
CA GLU A 42 -24.85 0.66 3.64
C GLU A 42 -23.96 -0.53 3.24
N LYS A 43 -24.37 -1.35 2.27
CA LYS A 43 -23.61 -2.53 1.84
C LYS A 43 -22.30 -2.14 1.15
N PRO A 44 -21.18 -2.84 1.40
CA PRO A 44 -19.98 -2.63 0.61
C PRO A 44 -20.21 -3.03 -0.85
N ASN A 45 -19.61 -2.27 -1.77
CA ASN A 45 -19.80 -2.43 -3.20
C ASN A 45 -18.65 -3.23 -3.85
N GLU A 46 -17.48 -3.26 -3.23
CA GLU A 46 -16.30 -3.94 -3.76
C GLU A 46 -15.51 -4.64 -2.65
N GLY A 47 -15.04 -5.85 -2.96
CA GLY A 47 -14.06 -6.59 -2.16
C GLY A 47 -12.69 -6.54 -2.86
N TRP A 48 -11.65 -6.11 -2.15
CA TRP A 48 -10.31 -5.91 -2.68
C TRP A 48 -9.31 -6.86 -2.01
N VAL A 49 -8.42 -7.42 -2.83
CA VAL A 49 -7.20 -8.11 -2.36
C VAL A 49 -6.01 -7.30 -2.82
N VAL A 50 -5.24 -6.79 -1.86
CA VAL A 50 -4.06 -5.97 -2.11
C VAL A 50 -2.82 -6.73 -1.64
N THR A 51 -1.77 -6.80 -2.46
CA THR A 51 -0.49 -7.42 -2.07
C THR A 51 0.69 -6.62 -2.59
N ASN A 52 1.79 -6.58 -1.83
CA ASN A 52 3.04 -5.95 -2.28
C ASN A 52 3.87 -6.85 -3.20
N THR A 53 3.46 -8.10 -3.44
CA THR A 53 4.12 -9.02 -4.38
C THR A 53 3.27 -9.21 -5.64
N ARG A 54 3.14 -10.44 -6.15
CA ARG A 54 2.36 -10.77 -7.35
C ARG A 54 1.33 -11.84 -7.04
N PHE A 55 0.29 -11.94 -7.85
CA PHE A 55 -0.67 -13.04 -7.78
C PHE A 55 -0.25 -14.19 -8.70
N THR A 56 -0.57 -15.43 -8.31
CA THR A 56 -0.51 -16.56 -9.26
C THR A 56 -1.63 -16.46 -10.29
N GLU A 57 -1.50 -17.17 -11.40
CA GLU A 57 -2.55 -17.20 -12.44
C GLU A 57 -3.89 -17.69 -11.88
N ASP A 58 -3.89 -18.72 -11.04
CA ASP A 58 -5.09 -19.23 -10.39
C ASP A 58 -5.73 -18.20 -9.45
N ALA A 59 -4.93 -17.44 -8.70
CA ALA A 59 -5.43 -16.36 -7.86
C ALA A 59 -6.09 -15.25 -8.69
N LEU A 60 -5.48 -14.88 -9.83
CA LEU A 60 -6.06 -13.91 -10.77
C LEU A 60 -7.36 -14.42 -11.39
N LYS A 61 -7.38 -15.67 -11.86
CA LYS A 61 -8.57 -16.30 -12.47
C LYS A 61 -9.72 -16.35 -11.47
N TYR A 62 -9.46 -16.87 -10.27
CA TYR A 62 -10.47 -16.98 -9.24
C TYR A 62 -11.00 -15.60 -8.82
N GLY A 63 -10.11 -14.67 -8.45
CA GLY A 63 -10.52 -13.34 -7.97
C GLY A 63 -11.36 -12.58 -8.99
N LYS A 64 -10.99 -12.62 -10.28
CA LYS A 64 -11.80 -12.06 -11.36
C LYS A 64 -13.17 -12.73 -11.48
N CYS A 65 -13.21 -14.06 -11.39
CA CYS A 65 -14.44 -14.84 -11.51
C CYS A 65 -15.46 -14.47 -10.43
N VAL A 66 -14.99 -14.27 -9.19
CA VAL A 66 -15.86 -13.92 -8.05
C VAL A 66 -16.06 -12.42 -7.84
N GLY A 67 -15.54 -11.58 -8.74
CA GLY A 67 -15.72 -10.11 -8.66
C GLY A 67 -14.86 -9.40 -7.62
N LEU A 68 -13.75 -9.99 -7.17
CA LEU A 68 -12.77 -9.30 -6.34
C LEU A 68 -11.89 -8.38 -7.19
N TYR A 69 -11.64 -7.17 -6.71
CA TYR A 69 -10.59 -6.31 -7.25
C TYR A 69 -9.22 -6.77 -6.75
N LEU A 70 -8.30 -7.02 -7.67
CA LEU A 70 -6.95 -7.50 -7.36
C LEU A 70 -5.95 -6.39 -7.64
N LEU A 71 -5.18 -6.01 -6.63
CA LEU A 71 -4.11 -5.01 -6.72
C LEU A 71 -2.81 -5.62 -6.22
N SER A 72 -1.81 -5.72 -7.08
CA SER A 72 -0.48 -6.23 -6.73
C SER A 72 0.60 -5.24 -7.13
N TRP A 73 1.87 -5.62 -6.92
CA TRP A 73 3.02 -4.82 -7.36
C TRP A 73 2.92 -4.39 -8.83
N ASP A 74 2.46 -5.29 -9.70
CA ASP A 74 2.45 -5.16 -11.16
C ASP A 74 1.09 -5.44 -11.82
N TYR A 75 0.03 -5.64 -11.03
CA TYR A 75 -1.33 -5.88 -11.52
C TYR A 75 -2.32 -4.88 -10.89
N PRO A 76 -3.29 -4.34 -11.66
CA PRO A 76 -3.48 -4.51 -13.09
C PRO A 76 -2.30 -3.96 -13.91
N ILE A 77 -2.04 -4.52 -15.09
CA ILE A 77 -0.94 -4.08 -15.95
C ILE A 77 -1.09 -2.59 -16.26
N GLY A 78 -0.06 -1.79 -15.97
CA GLY A 78 -0.05 -0.34 -16.16
C GLY A 78 -0.82 0.45 -15.10
N ASN A 79 -1.34 -0.22 -14.07
CA ASN A 79 -2.05 0.39 -12.95
C ASN A 79 -1.81 -0.37 -11.62
N GLY A 80 -0.67 -1.07 -11.52
CA GLY A 80 -0.26 -1.77 -10.31
C GLY A 80 0.22 -0.81 -9.23
N ILE A 81 0.58 -1.33 -8.06
CA ILE A 81 1.11 -0.50 -6.96
C ILE A 81 2.36 0.27 -7.42
N LYS A 82 3.27 -0.40 -8.15
CA LYS A 82 4.49 0.24 -8.66
C LYS A 82 4.13 1.42 -9.59
N ASP A 83 3.28 1.18 -10.59
CA ASP A 83 2.90 2.21 -11.56
C ASP A 83 2.22 3.40 -10.86
N ARG A 84 1.37 3.13 -9.87
CA ARG A 84 0.71 4.18 -9.07
C ARG A 84 1.69 4.98 -8.22
N ILE A 85 2.69 4.32 -7.62
CA ILE A 85 3.74 4.99 -6.84
C ILE A 85 4.54 5.91 -7.75
N ASP A 86 4.98 5.40 -8.90
CA ASP A 86 5.82 6.13 -9.84
C ASP A 86 5.04 7.33 -10.43
N HIS A 87 3.85 7.12 -11.01
CA HIS A 87 3.06 8.18 -11.65
C HIS A 87 2.60 9.30 -10.70
N LEU A 88 2.43 9.01 -9.41
CA LEU A 88 1.90 9.96 -8.43
C LEU A 88 2.98 10.44 -7.44
N GLY A 89 4.22 10.00 -7.59
CA GLY A 89 5.32 10.28 -6.65
C GLY A 89 5.02 9.84 -5.22
N LEU A 90 4.29 8.73 -5.02
CA LEU A 90 3.83 8.22 -3.72
C LEU A 90 4.86 7.31 -3.05
N TYR A 91 6.13 7.68 -3.09
CA TYR A 91 7.19 6.89 -2.47
C TYR A 91 7.02 6.88 -0.94
N PRO A 92 7.03 5.70 -0.29
CA PRO A 92 6.89 5.60 1.15
C PRO A 92 8.21 5.93 1.86
N ILE A 93 8.15 6.46 3.08
CA ILE A 93 9.34 6.76 3.90
C ILE A 93 10.26 5.55 4.11
N THR A 94 9.71 4.34 3.97
CA THR A 94 10.45 3.08 4.13
C THR A 94 11.51 2.88 3.06
N VAL A 95 11.40 3.51 1.88
CA VAL A 95 12.43 3.43 0.82
C VAL A 95 13.67 4.28 1.12
N SER A 96 13.60 5.24 2.03
CA SER A 96 14.77 6.07 2.37
C SER A 96 15.90 5.20 2.93
N THR A 97 17.09 5.36 2.38
CA THR A 97 18.32 4.71 2.83
C THR A 97 19.03 5.52 3.92
N LEU A 98 18.68 6.80 4.06
CA LEU A 98 19.28 7.73 5.01
C LEU A 98 18.57 7.79 6.36
N LEU A 99 17.29 7.38 6.41
CA LEU A 99 16.53 7.21 7.65
C LEU A 99 16.83 5.85 8.28
N SER A 100 17.16 5.86 9.57
CA SER A 100 17.26 4.65 10.40
C SER A 100 15.88 4.03 10.62
N GLN A 101 15.85 2.76 11.02
CA GLN A 101 14.59 2.07 11.32
C GLN A 101 13.81 2.74 12.45
N ARG A 102 14.50 3.29 13.46
CA ARG A 102 13.85 4.01 14.56
C ARG A 102 13.17 5.29 14.07
N GLU A 103 13.81 6.04 13.18
CA GLU A 103 13.24 7.26 12.61
C GLU A 103 12.07 6.95 11.69
N LYS A 104 12.18 5.88 10.88
CA LYS A 104 11.05 5.38 10.07
C LYS A 104 9.85 5.02 10.95
N GLN A 105 10.08 4.28 12.04
CA GLN A 105 9.02 3.90 12.96
C GLN A 105 8.38 5.11 13.65
N PHE A 106 9.18 6.11 14.00
CA PHE A 106 8.67 7.37 14.57
C PHE A 106 7.79 8.13 13.57
N LEU A 107 8.22 8.25 12.31
CA LEU A 107 7.43 8.92 11.27
C LEU A 107 6.10 8.19 11.02
N LEU A 108 6.15 6.86 10.92
CA LEU A 108 4.94 6.04 10.76
C LEU A 108 3.98 6.17 11.94
N SER A 109 4.47 6.28 13.18
CA SER A 109 3.61 6.50 14.35
C SER A 109 3.01 7.92 14.43
N ARG A 110 3.40 8.80 13.52
CA ARG A 110 2.84 10.15 13.33
C ARG A 110 2.07 10.27 12.02
N ASP A 111 1.68 9.14 11.43
CA ASP A 111 0.95 9.05 10.16
C ASP A 111 1.71 9.68 8.95
N VAL A 112 3.03 9.84 9.08
CA VAL A 112 3.90 10.25 7.98
C VAL A 112 4.38 8.99 7.24
N VAL A 113 3.60 8.61 6.22
CA VAL A 113 3.84 7.39 5.43
C VAL A 113 4.62 7.69 4.15
N LEU A 114 4.44 8.87 3.55
CA LEU A 114 5.00 9.24 2.26
C LEU A 114 6.15 10.24 2.37
N CYS A 115 7.14 10.07 1.49
CA CYS A 115 8.24 11.00 1.25
C CYS A 115 7.76 12.45 1.05
N LYS A 116 6.71 12.65 0.26
CA LYS A 116 6.14 13.99 0.02
C LYS A 116 5.50 14.63 1.26
N GLN A 117 4.99 13.84 2.21
CA GLN A 117 4.46 14.38 3.47
C GLN A 117 5.61 14.94 4.31
N LEU A 118 6.72 14.20 4.41
CA LEU A 118 7.90 14.65 5.16
C LEU A 118 8.54 15.92 4.58
N ILE A 119 8.42 16.18 3.27
CA ILE A 119 8.85 17.46 2.67
C ILE A 119 8.05 18.64 3.23
N ASN A 120 6.76 18.45 3.48
CA ASN A 120 5.88 19.50 4.00
C ASN A 120 6.00 19.63 5.53
N ASP A 121 6.41 18.56 6.21
CA ASP A 121 6.50 18.48 7.67
C ASP A 121 7.94 18.25 8.16
N VAL A 122 8.88 19.08 7.70
CA VAL A 122 10.32 18.95 8.01
C VAL A 122 10.61 19.01 9.51
N PHE A 123 9.72 19.62 10.30
CA PHE A 123 9.84 19.73 11.76
C PHE A 123 9.99 18.36 12.46
N TYR A 124 9.50 17.27 11.86
CA TYR A 124 9.73 15.93 12.41
C TYR A 124 11.21 15.56 12.45
N LEU A 125 12.01 16.04 11.49
CA LEU A 125 13.45 15.84 11.50
C LEU A 125 14.12 16.65 12.63
N ASP A 126 13.57 17.81 12.98
CA ASP A 126 14.03 18.60 14.13
C ASP A 126 13.73 17.86 15.44
N HIS A 127 12.52 17.33 15.58
CA HIS A 127 12.09 16.57 16.75
C HIS A 127 12.92 15.28 16.96
N LEU A 128 13.38 14.68 15.86
CA LEU A 128 14.28 13.54 15.88
C LEU A 128 15.74 13.89 16.23
N GLY A 129 16.06 15.18 16.37
CA GLY A 129 17.42 15.65 16.66
C GLY A 129 18.40 15.39 15.50
N ILE A 130 17.91 15.33 14.26
CA ILE A 130 18.74 15.12 13.09
C ILE A 130 19.58 16.38 12.86
N SER A 131 20.87 16.24 12.52
CA SER A 131 21.73 17.39 12.23
C SER A 131 21.36 18.05 10.90
N GLU A 132 21.56 19.36 10.76
CA GLU A 132 21.26 20.11 9.52
C GLU A 132 21.84 19.45 8.27
N LYS A 133 23.14 19.09 8.32
CA LYS A 133 23.82 18.40 7.22
C LYS A 133 23.14 17.08 6.82
N ARG A 134 22.56 16.36 7.77
CA ARG A 134 21.84 15.11 7.50
C ARG A 134 20.41 15.38 7.03
N LYS A 135 19.74 16.40 7.55
CA LYS A 135 18.43 16.87 7.04
C LYS A 135 18.52 17.23 5.56
N GLU A 136 19.52 18.01 5.16
CA GLU A 136 19.74 18.37 3.77
C GLU A 136 19.90 17.14 2.86
N ARG A 137 20.67 16.14 3.30
CA ARG A 137 20.86 14.89 2.57
C ARG A 137 19.56 14.10 2.45
N ILE A 138 18.80 13.95 3.54
CA ILE A 138 17.50 13.27 3.57
C ILE A 138 16.51 13.98 2.63
N LEU A 139 16.37 15.30 2.74
CA LEU A 139 15.48 16.08 1.90
C LEU A 139 15.88 16.02 0.42
N THR A 140 17.19 15.94 0.13
CA THR A 140 17.68 15.76 -1.24
C THR A 140 17.31 14.38 -1.78
N GLU A 141 17.53 13.30 -1.03
CA GLU A 141 17.10 11.94 -1.41
C GLU A 141 15.60 11.89 -1.71
N ILE A 142 14.79 12.42 -0.79
CA ILE A 142 13.33 12.43 -0.87
C ILE A 142 12.85 13.26 -2.07
N LYS A 143 13.44 14.44 -2.30
CA LYS A 143 13.12 15.28 -3.47
C LYS A 143 13.46 14.57 -4.78
N THR A 144 14.56 13.82 -4.84
CA THR A 144 14.90 13.05 -6.05
C THR A 144 13.88 11.96 -6.32
N LEU A 145 13.44 11.23 -5.28
CA LEU A 145 12.39 10.22 -5.42
C LEU A 145 11.07 10.84 -5.93
N CYS A 146 10.65 11.97 -5.36
CA CYS A 146 9.38 12.60 -5.72
C CYS A 146 9.40 13.44 -7.01
N LYS A 147 10.55 13.62 -7.68
CA LYS A 147 10.71 14.50 -8.86
C LYS A 147 10.61 13.78 -10.21
N ASN A 148 10.58 12.45 -10.23
CA ASN A 148 10.51 11.70 -11.49
C ASN A 148 9.07 11.76 -12.05
N ASN A 149 8.78 12.84 -12.78
CA ASN A 149 7.70 12.93 -13.78
C ASN A 149 8.31 13.39 -15.10
#